data_AF-A0A815DZ35-F1
#
_entry.id   AF-A0A815DZ35-F1
#
_cell.length_a   1.000
_cell.length_b   1.000
_cell.length_c   1.000
_cell.angle_alpha   90.00
_cell.angle_beta   90.00
_cell.angle_gamma   90.00
#
_symmetry.space_group_name_H-M   'P 1'
#
loop_
_entity.id
_entity.type
_entity.pdbx_description
1 polymer ?
#
loop_
_entity_poly.entity_id
_entity_poly.type
_entity_poly.pdbx_seq_one_letter_code
_entity_poly.pdbx_strand_id
1 'polypeptide(L)'
;MAKTMDFCNELNFTDLYDDTSDQFLSLIKDYRDQPVVSLKEAIKPVSGFFRKIDDNVSLALNHCRNPLDGLTQDEAASIHLYSMGLCDGPSFYLSLNKLLGDENRNELKPWFPFLKLLLTALHKLSLHSGAVWRDAQSVDLSSKYKTGAKFTDRGVNASTTYVEVLESDQFWC
;
A
#
# COMPACT_ATOMS: atom_id res chain seq x y z
N MET A 1 -16.23 9.08 33.02
CA MET A 1 -15.61 7.81 32.57
C MET A 1 -16.08 7.53 31.16
N ALA A 2 -15.32 7.99 30.16
CA ALA A 2 -15.58 7.64 28.77
C ALA A 2 -14.79 6.38 28.44
N LYS A 3 -15.49 5.34 27.94
CA LYS A 3 -14.90 4.09 27.47
C LYS A 3 -13.92 4.39 26.35
N THR A 4 -12.66 4.00 26.52
CA THR A 4 -11.70 3.85 25.43
C THR A 4 -12.29 2.84 24.45
N MET A 5 -12.63 3.29 23.25
CA MET A 5 -13.09 2.42 22.18
C MET A 5 -11.84 1.90 21.48
N ASP A 6 -11.50 0.64 21.74
CA ASP A 6 -10.39 -0.07 21.09
C ASP A 6 -10.66 -0.13 19.58
N PHE A 7 -10.15 0.85 18.83
CA PHE A 7 -10.28 0.92 17.37
C PHE A 7 -9.29 -0.01 16.64
N CYS A 8 -8.43 -0.72 17.38
CA CYS A 8 -7.26 -1.38 16.81
C CYS A 8 -7.43 -2.88 16.48
N ASN A 9 -8.53 -3.54 16.85
CA ASN A 9 -8.59 -5.00 16.73
C ASN A 9 -9.45 -5.57 15.58
N GLU A 10 -10.24 -4.77 14.87
CA GLU A 10 -11.18 -5.32 13.87
C GLU A 10 -11.40 -4.41 12.66
N LEU A 11 -10.35 -3.87 12.03
CA LEU A 11 -10.50 -3.45 10.63
C LEU A 11 -10.46 -4.71 9.74
N ASN A 12 -11.59 -5.44 9.70
CA ASN A 12 -11.81 -6.38 8.61
C ASN A 12 -12.16 -5.59 7.35
N PHE A 13 -11.41 -5.83 6.28
CA PHE A 13 -11.65 -5.26 4.95
C PHE A 13 -13.09 -5.48 4.43
N THR A 14 -13.85 -6.40 5.04
CA THR A 14 -15.26 -6.71 4.74
C THR A 14 -16.24 -5.61 5.15
N ASP A 15 -15.93 -4.82 6.18
CA ASP A 15 -16.93 -3.91 6.78
C ASP A 15 -17.22 -2.68 5.91
N LEU A 16 -16.50 -2.55 4.78
CA LEU A 16 -16.65 -1.49 3.79
C LEU A 16 -17.27 -1.97 2.48
N TYR A 17 -17.58 -3.27 2.35
CA TYR A 17 -18.15 -3.85 1.13
C TYR A 17 -19.35 -4.73 1.46
N ASP A 18 -20.49 -4.41 0.87
CA ASP A 18 -21.71 -5.23 0.89
C ASP A 18 -21.59 -6.47 -0.03
N ASP A 19 -20.36 -6.83 -0.43
CA ASP A 19 -20.07 -7.92 -1.35
C ASP A 19 -19.79 -9.19 -0.55
N THR A 20 -20.88 -9.88 -0.17
CA THR A 20 -20.84 -11.14 0.57
C THR A 20 -20.62 -12.35 -0.36
N SER A 21 -20.02 -12.16 -1.54
CA SER A 21 -19.79 -13.27 -2.48
C SER A 21 -18.78 -14.29 -1.94
N ASP A 22 -19.02 -15.57 -2.21
CA ASP A 22 -18.10 -16.67 -1.81
C ASP A 22 -16.69 -16.46 -2.39
N GLN A 23 -16.60 -15.84 -3.57
CA GLN A 23 -15.33 -15.50 -4.20
C GLN A 23 -14.55 -14.48 -3.36
N PHE A 24 -15.20 -13.41 -2.89
CA PHE A 24 -14.57 -12.40 -2.03
C PHE A 24 -14.11 -12.99 -0.70
N LEU A 25 -14.95 -13.82 -0.06
CA LEU A 25 -14.58 -14.52 1.17
C LEU A 25 -13.38 -15.46 0.95
N SER A 26 -13.31 -16.15 -0.19
CA SER A 26 -12.17 -17.01 -0.54
C SER A 26 -10.87 -16.21 -0.69
N LEU A 27 -10.93 -15.03 -1.34
CA LEU A 27 -9.78 -14.15 -1.52
C LEU A 27 -9.22 -13.63 -0.19
N ILE A 28 -10.10 -13.25 0.73
CA ILE A 28 -9.70 -12.82 2.07
C ILE A 28 -9.04 -13.95 2.83
N LYS A 29 -9.60 -15.17 2.75
CA LYS A 29 -9.02 -16.34 3.42
C LYS A 29 -7.63 -16.64 2.87
N ASP A 30 -7.50 -16.71 1.55
CA ASP A 30 -6.24 -16.92 0.84
C ASP A 30 -5.18 -15.88 1.27
N TYR A 31 -5.57 -14.62 1.42
CA TYR A 31 -4.69 -13.54 1.90
C TYR A 31 -4.36 -13.66 3.39
N ARG A 32 -5.37 -13.89 4.25
CA ARG A 32 -5.20 -13.96 5.71
C ARG A 32 -4.18 -15.02 6.08
N ASP A 33 -4.25 -16.16 5.42
CA ASP A 33 -3.42 -17.33 5.68
C ASP A 33 -2.01 -17.22 5.07
N GLN A 34 -1.69 -16.16 4.31
CA GLN A 34 -0.33 -15.94 3.82
C GLN A 34 0.65 -15.67 4.99
N PRO A 35 1.84 -16.32 4.99
CA PRO A 35 2.90 -16.00 5.93
C PRO A 35 3.55 -14.65 5.55
N VAL A 36 4.12 -13.98 6.56
CA VAL A 36 5.07 -12.89 6.31
C VAL A 36 6.39 -13.51 5.86
N VAL A 37 6.91 -13.09 4.71
CA VAL A 37 8.15 -13.60 4.09
C VAL A 37 9.12 -12.46 3.83
N SER A 38 10.37 -12.76 3.43
CA SER A 38 11.35 -11.73 3.06
C SER A 38 10.92 -10.98 1.79
N LEU A 39 11.47 -9.78 1.58
CA LEU A 39 11.12 -8.96 0.41
C LEU A 39 11.42 -9.69 -0.91
N LYS A 40 12.54 -10.41 -0.96
CA LYS A 40 12.93 -11.20 -2.14
C LYS A 40 11.95 -12.33 -2.44
N GLU A 41 11.38 -12.98 -1.43
CA GLU A 41 10.35 -14.00 -1.64
C GLU A 41 9.00 -13.37 -2.02
N ALA A 42 8.64 -12.26 -1.37
CA ALA A 42 7.39 -11.56 -1.58
C ALA A 42 7.21 -11.04 -3.02
N ILE A 43 8.28 -10.64 -3.69
CA ILE A 43 8.23 -10.09 -5.06
C ILE A 43 8.26 -11.16 -6.16
N LYS A 44 8.69 -12.40 -5.86
CA LYS A 44 8.85 -13.47 -6.88
C LYS A 44 7.62 -13.68 -7.77
N PRO A 45 6.38 -13.67 -7.26
CA PRO A 45 5.21 -13.93 -8.10
C PRO A 45 4.93 -12.83 -9.11
N VAL A 46 5.46 -11.63 -8.89
CA VAL A 46 5.20 -10.42 -9.70
C VAL A 46 6.45 -9.88 -10.40
N SER A 47 7.62 -10.47 -10.14
CA SER A 47 8.91 -9.94 -10.63
C SER A 47 8.97 -9.86 -12.16
N GLY A 48 8.33 -10.81 -12.86
CA GLY A 48 8.30 -10.86 -14.32
C GLY A 48 7.60 -9.67 -14.99
N PHE A 49 6.82 -8.87 -14.26
CA PHE A 49 6.13 -7.69 -14.80
C PHE A 49 6.99 -6.43 -14.82
N PHE A 50 8.09 -6.42 -14.06
CA PHE A 50 8.88 -5.23 -13.79
C PHE A 50 10.31 -5.38 -14.30
N ARG A 51 10.75 -4.41 -15.09
CA ARG A 51 12.15 -4.34 -15.52
C ARG A 51 13.03 -4.00 -14.31
N LYS A 52 14.14 -4.73 -14.12
CA LYS A 52 15.13 -4.48 -13.05
C LYS A 52 14.56 -4.50 -11.61
N ILE A 53 13.49 -5.25 -11.37
CA ILE A 53 12.91 -5.35 -10.02
C ILE A 53 13.91 -5.87 -8.99
N ASP A 54 14.79 -6.78 -9.37
CA ASP A 54 15.82 -7.32 -8.47
C ASP A 54 16.84 -6.25 -8.04
N ASP A 55 17.17 -5.33 -8.95
CA ASP A 55 18.05 -4.19 -8.64
C ASP A 55 17.33 -3.25 -7.66
N ASN A 56 16.05 -2.96 -7.89
CA ASN A 56 15.24 -2.11 -7.01
C ASN A 56 15.06 -2.73 -5.62
N VAL A 57 14.82 -4.04 -5.55
CA VAL A 57 14.74 -4.79 -4.29
C VAL A 57 16.07 -4.73 -3.55
N SER A 58 17.19 -4.89 -4.26
CA SER A 58 18.53 -4.80 -3.68
C SER A 58 18.83 -3.39 -3.17
N LEU A 59 18.43 -2.37 -3.93
CA LEU A 59 18.56 -0.97 -3.55
C LEU A 59 17.74 -0.67 -2.28
N ALA A 60 16.46 -1.06 -2.25
CA ALA A 60 15.60 -0.89 -1.09
C ALA A 60 16.17 -1.55 0.17
N LEU A 61 16.63 -2.80 0.06
CA LEU A 61 17.28 -3.51 1.18
C LEU A 61 18.54 -2.77 1.66
N ASN A 62 19.34 -2.23 0.75
CA ASN A 62 20.56 -1.49 1.10
C ASN A 62 20.25 -0.17 1.82
N HIS A 63 19.19 0.54 1.43
CA HIS A 63 18.74 1.75 2.12
C HIS A 63 18.19 1.46 3.53
N CYS A 64 17.63 0.28 3.74
CA CYS A 64 16.93 -0.09 4.97
C CYS A 64 17.73 -1.02 5.91
N ARG A 65 19.07 -1.03 5.83
CA ARG A 65 19.93 -1.92 6.66
C ARG A 65 19.76 -1.75 8.17
N ASN A 66 19.47 -0.53 8.62
CA ASN A 66 19.29 -0.20 10.04
C ASN A 66 17.92 0.46 10.22
N PRO A 67 16.83 -0.31 10.15
CA PRO A 67 15.48 0.24 10.22
C PRO A 67 15.16 0.73 11.64
N LEU A 68 14.27 1.73 11.73
CA LEU A 68 13.73 2.25 12.98
C LEU A 68 12.35 1.62 13.29
N ASP A 69 11.73 2.04 14.38
CA ASP A 69 10.33 1.72 14.70
C ASP A 69 10.00 0.22 14.84
N GLY A 70 11.00 -0.60 15.20
CA GLY A 70 10.84 -2.04 15.37
C GLY A 70 10.58 -2.81 14.06
N LEU A 71 10.80 -2.17 12.92
CA LEU A 71 10.72 -2.81 11.62
C LEU A 71 11.90 -3.76 11.41
N THR A 72 11.67 -4.85 10.69
CA THR A 72 12.75 -5.62 10.09
C THR A 72 13.28 -4.90 8.84
N GLN A 73 14.45 -5.29 8.36
CA GLN A 73 15.01 -4.76 7.12
C GLN A 73 14.06 -4.99 5.93
N ASP A 74 13.46 -6.18 5.82
CA ASP A 74 12.52 -6.52 4.76
C ASP A 74 11.23 -5.69 4.82
N GLU A 75 10.71 -5.45 6.02
CA GLU A 75 9.51 -4.62 6.24
C GLU A 75 9.77 -3.17 5.83
N ALA A 76 10.85 -2.56 6.32
CA ALA A 76 11.23 -1.20 5.93
C ALA A 76 11.51 -1.10 4.42
N ALA A 77 12.20 -2.09 3.85
CA ALA A 77 12.48 -2.14 2.42
C ALA A 77 11.21 -2.32 1.58
N SER A 78 10.16 -2.97 2.09
CA SER A 78 8.88 -3.08 1.39
C SER A 78 8.16 -1.73 1.26
N ILE A 79 8.21 -0.91 2.32
CA ILE A 79 7.69 0.47 2.29
C ILE A 79 8.51 1.30 1.31
N HIS A 80 9.85 1.19 1.39
CA HIS A 80 10.74 1.91 0.49
C HIS A 80 10.44 1.56 -0.97
N LEU A 81 10.43 0.27 -1.32
CA LEU A 81 10.13 -0.22 -2.67
C LEU A 81 8.77 0.25 -3.17
N TYR A 82 7.75 0.25 -2.30
CA TYR A 82 6.42 0.77 -2.64
C TYR A 82 6.45 2.27 -2.96
N SER A 83 7.29 3.05 -2.29
CA SER A 83 7.39 4.51 -2.46
C SER A 83 8.40 4.96 -3.52
N MET A 84 9.22 4.06 -4.06
CA MET A 84 10.23 4.42 -5.06
C MET A 84 9.56 4.84 -6.38
N GLY A 85 9.84 6.07 -6.82
CA GLY A 85 9.56 6.49 -8.19
C GLY A 85 10.45 5.71 -9.17
N LEU A 86 9.85 4.92 -10.06
CA LEU A 86 10.59 4.13 -11.04
C LEU A 86 10.60 4.88 -12.37
N CYS A 87 11.66 5.65 -12.63
CA CYS A 87 11.77 6.47 -13.84
C CYS A 87 11.82 5.63 -15.16
N ASP A 88 12.12 4.33 -15.08
CA ASP A 88 12.31 3.43 -16.23
C ASP A 88 11.42 2.16 -16.17
N GLY A 89 10.09 2.30 -16.27
CA GLY A 89 9.17 1.17 -16.38
C GLY A 89 7.79 1.42 -15.76
N PRO A 90 6.90 0.41 -15.74
CA PRO A 90 5.67 0.52 -14.96
C PRO A 90 6.02 0.73 -13.48
N SER A 91 5.58 1.85 -12.93
CA SER A 91 5.75 2.15 -11.50
C SER A 91 5.09 1.06 -10.65
N PHE A 92 5.85 0.45 -9.75
CA PHE A 92 5.40 -0.64 -8.89
C PHE A 92 4.18 -0.22 -8.03
N TYR A 93 4.25 1.02 -7.51
CA TYR A 93 3.14 1.70 -6.83
C TYR A 93 1.88 1.80 -7.71
N LEU A 94 2.02 2.31 -8.94
CA LEU A 94 0.88 2.51 -9.84
C LEU A 94 0.25 1.17 -10.24
N SER A 95 1.08 0.16 -10.53
CA SER A 95 0.61 -1.18 -10.87
C SER A 95 -0.20 -1.81 -9.74
N LEU A 96 0.29 -1.76 -8.50
CA LEU A 96 -0.43 -2.30 -7.35
C LEU A 96 -1.74 -1.54 -7.08
N ASN A 97 -1.69 -0.21 -7.06
CA ASN A 97 -2.88 0.60 -6.78
C ASN A 97 -3.96 0.47 -7.86
N LYS A 98 -3.59 0.28 -9.12
CA LYS A 98 -4.55 -0.05 -10.18
C LYS A 98 -5.29 -1.34 -9.87
N LEU A 99 -4.58 -2.40 -9.48
CA LEU A 99 -5.18 -3.70 -9.16
C LEU A 99 -6.05 -3.66 -7.90
N LEU A 100 -5.68 -2.85 -6.91
CA LEU A 100 -6.52 -2.63 -5.72
C LEU A 100 -7.84 -1.91 -6.07
N GLY A 101 -7.84 -1.08 -7.11
CA GLY A 101 -9.04 -0.41 -7.63
C GLY A 101 -9.92 -1.28 -8.55
N ASP A 102 -9.35 -2.30 -9.19
CA ASP A 102 -10.00 -3.12 -10.21
C ASP A 102 -10.99 -4.12 -9.61
N GLU A 103 -12.17 -4.29 -10.22
CA GLU A 103 -13.19 -5.26 -9.82
C GLU A 103 -12.69 -6.71 -9.87
N ASN A 104 -11.76 -7.03 -10.78
CA ASN A 104 -11.19 -8.37 -10.88
C ASN A 104 -10.15 -8.66 -9.78
N ARG A 105 -10.64 -9.02 -8.60
CA ARG A 105 -9.79 -9.30 -7.43
C ARG A 105 -8.86 -10.50 -7.58
N ASN A 106 -9.07 -11.38 -8.56
CA ASN A 106 -8.18 -12.53 -8.77
C ASN A 106 -6.77 -12.11 -9.22
N GLU A 107 -6.65 -10.98 -9.92
CA GLU A 107 -5.35 -10.44 -10.36
C GLU A 107 -4.49 -9.94 -9.18
N LEU A 108 -5.10 -9.76 -8.00
CA LEU A 108 -4.39 -9.36 -6.79
C LEU A 108 -3.68 -10.53 -6.09
N LYS A 109 -4.08 -11.79 -6.35
CA LYS A 109 -3.53 -12.96 -5.64
C LYS A 109 -1.99 -13.06 -5.71
N PRO A 110 -1.32 -12.83 -6.85
CA PRO A 110 0.15 -12.84 -6.92
C PRO A 110 0.81 -11.78 -6.01
N TRP A 111 0.09 -10.71 -5.67
CA TRP A 111 0.59 -9.62 -4.82
C TRP A 111 0.41 -9.87 -3.32
N PHE A 112 -0.32 -10.92 -2.92
CA PHE A 112 -0.60 -11.17 -1.50
C PHE A 112 0.65 -11.30 -0.62
N PRO A 113 1.74 -11.99 -1.03
CA PRO A 113 2.96 -12.04 -0.23
C PRO A 113 3.56 -10.65 0.02
N PHE A 114 3.60 -9.80 -1.00
CA PHE A 114 4.06 -8.42 -0.88
C PHE A 114 3.14 -7.57 -0.02
N LEU A 115 1.82 -7.65 -0.23
CA LEU A 115 0.82 -6.94 0.57
C LEU A 115 0.88 -7.35 2.05
N LYS A 116 1.11 -8.64 2.32
CA LYS A 116 1.26 -9.14 3.69
C LYS A 116 2.48 -8.51 4.38
N LEU A 117 3.62 -8.45 3.69
CA LEU A 117 4.84 -7.81 4.20
C LEU A 117 4.64 -6.30 4.41
N LEU A 118 4.11 -5.59 3.40
CA LEU A 118 3.88 -4.15 3.46
C LEU A 118 2.90 -3.76 4.58
N LEU A 119 1.74 -4.42 4.66
CA LEU A 119 0.74 -4.10 5.67
C LEU A 119 1.22 -4.47 7.09
N THR A 120 2.03 -5.53 7.23
CA THR A 120 2.68 -5.85 8.51
C THR A 120 3.65 -4.74 8.93
N ALA A 121 4.43 -4.21 7.98
CA ALA A 121 5.33 -3.09 8.22
C ALA A 121 4.56 -1.83 8.64
N LEU A 122 3.52 -1.46 7.89
CA LEU A 122 2.70 -0.28 8.18
C LEU A 122 1.99 -0.37 9.54
N HIS A 123 1.57 -1.56 9.97
CA HIS A 123 0.93 -1.76 11.28
C HIS A 123 1.86 -1.49 12.46
N LYS A 124 3.18 -1.56 12.27
CA LYS A 124 4.17 -1.27 13.32
C LYS A 124 4.49 0.22 13.46
N LEU A 125 4.16 1.02 12.45
CA LEU A 125 4.46 2.44 12.44
C LEU A 125 3.56 3.20 13.42
N SER A 126 4.10 4.29 13.97
CA SER A 126 3.31 5.21 14.79
C SER A 126 2.24 5.89 13.94
N LEU A 127 1.03 6.00 14.49
CA LEU A 127 -0.07 6.69 13.83
C LEU A 127 0.19 8.20 13.86
N HIS A 128 0.11 8.83 12.69
CA HIS A 128 0.09 10.28 12.57
C HIS A 128 -1.36 10.79 12.62
N SER A 129 -1.63 11.77 13.48
CA SER A 129 -2.91 12.50 13.51
C SER A 129 -2.63 13.96 13.19
N GLY A 130 -3.10 14.43 12.04
CA GLY A 130 -2.82 15.77 11.55
C GLY A 130 -3.37 15.99 10.15
N ALA A 131 -3.26 17.24 9.68
CA ALA A 131 -3.56 17.56 8.29
C ALA A 131 -2.46 17.00 7.39
N VAL A 132 -2.86 16.27 6.36
CA VAL A 132 -1.97 15.77 5.32
C VAL A 132 -2.48 16.23 3.96
N TRP A 133 -1.56 16.40 3.04
CA TRP A 133 -1.81 16.72 1.66
C TRP A 133 -1.54 15.49 0.80
N ARG A 134 -2.40 15.29 -0.20
CA ARG A 134 -2.27 14.23 -1.18
C ARG A 134 -2.39 14.87 -2.55
N ASP A 135 -1.47 14.53 -3.44
CA ASP A 135 -1.64 14.89 -4.85
C ASP A 135 -2.77 14.07 -5.49
N ALA A 136 -3.56 14.73 -6.33
CA ALA A 136 -4.67 14.15 -7.06
C ALA A 136 -4.26 13.68 -8.47
N GLN A 137 -3.02 13.21 -8.70
CA GLN A 137 -2.51 12.57 -9.92
C GLN A 137 -3.08 13.13 -11.24
N SER A 138 -3.16 14.45 -11.37
CA SER A 138 -3.72 15.14 -12.54
C SER A 138 -5.15 14.74 -12.95
N VAL A 139 -5.96 14.23 -12.02
CA VAL A 139 -7.39 13.92 -12.24
C VAL A 139 -8.24 14.93 -11.49
N ASP A 140 -9.19 15.58 -12.17
CA ASP A 140 -10.19 16.40 -11.51
C ASP A 140 -11.17 15.51 -10.74
N LEU A 141 -11.03 15.51 -9.41
CA LEU A 141 -11.89 14.77 -8.49
C LEU A 141 -13.01 15.64 -7.90
N SER A 142 -13.13 16.92 -8.28
CA SER A 142 -14.09 17.86 -7.70
C SER A 142 -15.53 17.35 -7.78
N SER A 143 -15.90 16.70 -8.90
CA SER A 143 -17.21 16.09 -9.10
C SER A 143 -17.52 14.91 -8.16
N LYS A 144 -16.49 14.26 -7.62
CA LYS A 144 -16.59 13.10 -6.71
C LYS A 144 -16.64 13.51 -5.24
N TYR A 145 -16.04 14.65 -4.88
CA TYR A 145 -16.02 15.15 -3.50
C TYR A 145 -17.18 16.12 -3.25
N LYS A 146 -18.31 15.58 -2.80
CA LYS A 146 -19.45 16.37 -2.34
C LYS A 146 -19.35 16.61 -0.84
N THR A 147 -19.60 17.85 -0.40
CA THR A 147 -19.61 18.20 1.02
C THR A 147 -20.55 17.29 1.81
N GLY A 148 -20.04 16.68 2.88
CA GLY A 148 -20.79 15.75 3.73
C GLY A 148 -20.89 14.31 3.21
N ALA A 149 -20.40 14.01 2.00
CA ALA A 149 -20.31 12.65 1.51
C ALA A 149 -19.10 11.93 2.10
N LYS A 150 -19.27 10.63 2.38
CA LYS A 150 -18.14 9.74 2.69
C LYS A 150 -17.51 9.28 1.38
N PHE A 151 -16.19 9.33 1.32
CA PHE A 151 -15.40 8.84 0.20
C PHE A 151 -14.49 7.71 0.68
N THR A 152 -14.45 6.63 -0.08
CA THR A 152 -13.58 5.48 0.19
C THR A 152 -12.67 5.30 -1.02
N ASP A 153 -11.36 5.42 -0.80
CA ASP A 153 -10.35 5.00 -1.78
C ASP A 153 -10.08 3.51 -1.59
N ARG A 154 -9.94 2.77 -2.69
CA ARG A 154 -9.65 1.33 -2.66
C ARG A 154 -8.15 1.04 -2.68
N GLY A 155 -7.32 2.02 -3.05
CA GLY A 155 -5.86 1.89 -3.10
C GLY A 155 -5.17 2.33 -1.81
N VAL A 156 -3.86 2.09 -1.76
CA VAL A 156 -2.98 2.66 -0.74
C VAL A 156 -2.62 4.09 -1.14
N ASN A 157 -2.80 5.02 -0.21
CA ASN A 157 -2.66 6.46 -0.47
C ASN A 157 -1.33 6.97 0.09
N ALA A 158 -0.48 7.49 -0.79
CA ALA A 158 0.67 8.30 -0.38
C ALA A 158 0.21 9.72 -0.03
N SER A 159 0.77 10.29 1.03
CA SER A 159 0.48 11.65 1.50
C SER A 159 1.69 12.28 2.17
N THR A 160 1.68 13.60 2.30
CA THR A 160 2.75 14.42 2.87
C THR A 160 2.19 15.45 3.84
N THR A 161 2.93 15.78 4.88
CA THR A 161 2.59 16.91 5.77
C THR A 161 3.08 18.26 5.23
N TYR A 162 3.92 18.24 4.18
CA TYR A 162 4.52 19.41 3.55
C TYR A 162 3.92 19.61 2.15
N VAL A 163 3.29 20.74 1.92
CA VAL A 163 2.63 21.05 0.64
C VAL A 163 3.65 21.25 -0.48
N GLU A 164 4.84 21.74 -0.14
CA GLU A 164 5.95 22.01 -1.05
C GLU A 164 6.44 20.74 -1.77
N VAL A 165 6.22 19.58 -1.16
CA VAL A 165 6.52 18.27 -1.76
C VAL A 165 5.64 18.00 -2.99
N LEU A 166 4.40 18.52 -3.01
CA LEU A 166 3.50 18.38 -4.16
C LEU A 166 3.88 19.30 -5.33
N GLU A 167 4.64 20.35 -5.05
CA GLU A 167 5.10 21.35 -6.03
C GLU A 167 6.44 20.97 -6.65
N SER A 168 7.06 19.87 -6.21
CA SER A 168 8.38 19.42 -6.69
C SER A 168 8.28 18.50 -7.90
N ASP A 169 9.04 18.83 -8.96
CA ASP A 169 9.21 17.98 -10.15
C ASP A 169 9.82 16.60 -9.84
N GLN A 170 10.43 16.43 -8.65
CA GLN A 170 11.08 15.18 -8.25
C GLN A 170 10.10 14.06 -7.86
N PHE A 171 8.82 14.37 -7.72
CA PHE A 171 7.79 13.37 -7.44
C PHE A 171 7.39 12.54 -8.67
N TRP A 172 7.80 12.99 -9.88
CA TRP A 172 7.23 12.54 -11.15
C TRP A 172 8.18 11.68 -11.99
N CYS A 173 8.97 10.84 -11.32
CA CYS A 173 9.36 9.55 -11.89
C CYS A 173 8.28 8.51 -11.55
#